data_AF-A0A6J2VDW6-F1
#
_entry.id   AF-A0A6J2VDW6-F1
#
_cell.length_a   1.000
_cell.length_b   1.000
_cell.length_c   1.000
_cell.angle_alpha   90.00
_cell.angle_beta   90.00
_cell.angle_gamma   90.00
#
_symmetry.space_group_name_H-M   'P 1'
#
loop_
_entity.id
_entity.type
_entity.pdbx_description
1 polymer ?
#
loop_
_entity_poly.entity_id
_entity_poly.type
_entity_poly.pdbx_seq_one_letter_code
_entity_poly.pdbx_strand_id
1 'polypeptide(L)'
;MQSSVAITVFNSTLAGDVEGLQSVFNNEGISGEESPDMFGETDDVGRNALFFACMLGRSCIIQELVKNGGQVNSITARGYTPLHCAAMWGQLDTLKTLVELNANLQAVNFRGERAADVAIRYSKLDCAEYLAWIEAKQSLQACIGHFKDALTDPGKIQGKLTKDEKNICTNALSAKSDWLQSVKNPTAEDFSEQRKQLVDLVAPILERLNPLCE
;
A
#
# COMPACT_ATOMS: atom_id res chain seq x y z
N MET A 1 -5.67 22.14 -24.26
CA MET A 1 -4.44 22.91 -23.98
C MET A 1 -4.05 22.57 -22.56
N GLN A 2 -2.88 21.98 -22.36
CA GLN A 2 -2.37 21.73 -21.01
C GLN A 2 -2.24 23.07 -20.27
N SER A 3 -2.62 23.11 -19.00
CA SER A 3 -2.43 24.31 -18.18
C SER A 3 -0.94 24.61 -18.05
N SER A 4 -0.55 25.90 -18.07
CA SER A 4 0.85 26.32 -17.84
C SER A 4 1.44 25.73 -16.55
N VAL A 5 0.59 25.43 -15.58
CA VAL A 5 0.98 24.86 -14.29
C VAL A 5 1.32 23.37 -14.42
N ALA A 6 0.50 22.59 -15.13
CA ALA A 6 0.73 21.16 -15.31
C ALA A 6 2.00 20.88 -16.13
N ILE A 7 2.30 21.70 -17.14
CA ILE A 7 3.58 21.65 -17.87
C ILE A 7 4.75 21.89 -16.92
N THR A 8 4.64 22.89 -16.03
CA THR A 8 5.70 23.18 -15.05
C THR A 8 5.87 22.03 -14.07
N VAL A 9 4.78 21.49 -13.51
CA VAL A 9 4.82 20.31 -12.64
C VAL A 9 5.48 19.12 -13.34
N PHE A 10 5.15 18.90 -14.61
CA PHE A 10 5.74 17.84 -15.42
C PHE A 10 7.24 18.06 -15.63
N ASN A 11 7.66 19.27 -16.01
CA ASN A 11 9.06 19.62 -16.21
C ASN A 11 9.87 19.52 -14.91
N SER A 12 9.36 20.02 -13.79
CA SER A 12 9.99 19.87 -12.47
C SER A 12 10.09 18.40 -12.08
N THR A 13 9.06 17.60 -12.40
CA THR A 13 9.08 16.15 -12.20
C THR A 13 10.13 15.44 -13.05
N LEU A 14 10.39 15.91 -14.28
CA LEU A 14 11.43 15.40 -15.18
C LEU A 14 12.83 15.96 -14.92
N ALA A 15 12.95 17.12 -14.26
CA ALA A 15 14.23 17.70 -13.81
C ALA A 15 14.65 17.20 -12.41
N GLY A 16 13.69 16.85 -11.55
CA GLY A 16 13.93 16.42 -10.17
C GLY A 16 13.95 17.63 -9.24
N ASP A 17 13.35 18.72 -9.68
CA ASP A 17 13.38 20.03 -9.08
C ASP A 17 12.27 20.12 -8.01
N VAL A 18 12.61 19.72 -6.80
CA VAL A 18 11.69 19.76 -5.65
C VAL A 18 11.37 21.20 -5.26
N GLU A 19 12.34 22.11 -5.33
CA GLU A 19 12.14 23.52 -4.95
C GLU A 19 11.23 24.23 -5.95
N GLY A 20 11.44 24.03 -7.25
CA GLY A 20 10.54 24.54 -8.29
C GLY A 20 9.13 23.98 -8.13
N LEU A 21 9.01 22.69 -7.81
CA LEU A 21 7.70 22.06 -7.56
C LEU A 21 7.01 22.66 -6.33
N GLN A 22 7.72 22.87 -5.23
CA GLN A 22 7.22 23.53 -4.03
C GLN A 22 6.83 24.99 -4.30
N SER A 23 7.63 25.71 -5.09
CA SER A 23 7.32 27.08 -5.49
C SER A 23 6.00 27.16 -6.26
N VAL A 24 5.77 26.23 -7.20
CA VAL A 24 4.50 26.12 -7.93
C VAL A 24 3.33 25.89 -6.97
N PHE A 25 3.44 24.94 -6.05
CA PHE A 25 2.36 24.63 -5.10
C PHE A 25 2.07 25.75 -4.11
N ASN A 26 3.10 26.47 -3.66
CA ASN A 26 2.94 27.57 -2.71
C ASN A 26 2.35 28.83 -3.36
N ASN A 27 2.66 29.10 -4.64
CA ASN A 27 2.22 30.30 -5.34
C ASN A 27 0.76 30.23 -5.80
N GLU A 28 0.26 29.04 -6.12
CA GLU A 28 -1.07 28.86 -6.72
C GLU A 28 -2.21 28.81 -5.69
N GLY A 29 -1.92 28.85 -4.37
CA GLY A 29 -2.94 28.81 -3.31
C GLY A 29 -3.94 27.67 -3.52
N ILE A 30 -3.62 26.47 -3.01
CA ILE A 30 -4.49 25.27 -3.05
C ILE A 30 -5.73 25.46 -2.15
N SER A 31 -6.49 26.52 -2.37
CA SER A 31 -7.67 26.95 -1.64
C SER A 31 -8.60 27.70 -2.59
N GLY A 32 -9.31 26.97 -3.45
CA GLY A 32 -10.36 27.53 -4.30
C GLY A 32 -10.92 26.51 -5.30
N GLU A 33 -12.23 26.52 -5.50
CA GLU A 33 -13.05 25.54 -6.23
C GLU A 33 -12.79 25.45 -7.76
N GLU A 34 -11.75 26.10 -8.27
CA GLU A 34 -11.29 26.04 -9.67
C GLU A 34 -9.77 25.80 -9.76
N SER A 35 -9.21 24.94 -8.90
CA SER A 35 -7.82 24.49 -9.10
C SER A 35 -7.74 23.74 -10.43
N PRO A 36 -6.89 24.16 -11.40
CA PRO A 36 -6.64 23.40 -12.61
C PRO A 36 -6.32 21.95 -12.25
N ASP A 37 -6.74 20.97 -13.05
CA ASP A 37 -6.39 19.55 -12.86
C ASP A 37 -4.88 19.35 -13.05
N MET A 38 -4.11 19.73 -12.03
CA MET A 38 -2.66 19.83 -12.05
C MET A 38 -2.00 18.45 -12.00
N PHE A 39 -2.72 17.45 -11.49
CA PHE A 39 -2.22 16.09 -11.25
C PHE A 39 -2.83 15.05 -12.18
N GLY A 40 -4.00 15.30 -12.76
CA GLY A 40 -4.72 14.40 -13.65
C GLY A 40 -4.37 14.57 -15.13
N GLU A 41 -3.58 15.59 -15.49
CA GLU A 41 -3.01 15.66 -16.84
C GLU A 41 -2.13 14.44 -17.11
N THR A 42 -2.45 13.74 -18.20
CA THR A 42 -1.81 12.50 -18.61
C THR A 42 -1.37 12.57 -20.08
N ASP A 43 -0.37 11.76 -20.43
CA ASP A 43 -0.05 11.50 -21.83
C ASP A 43 -1.08 10.58 -22.51
N ASP A 44 -0.89 10.27 -23.79
CA ASP A 44 -1.80 9.42 -24.58
C ASP A 44 -2.00 7.99 -24.01
N VAL A 45 -1.18 7.57 -23.05
CA VAL A 45 -1.24 6.26 -22.39
C VAL A 45 -1.83 6.35 -20.98
N GLY A 46 -2.18 7.56 -20.51
CA GLY A 46 -2.72 7.78 -19.17
C GLY A 46 -1.65 7.92 -18.09
N ARG A 47 -0.40 8.30 -18.44
CA ARG A 47 0.68 8.51 -17.46
C ARG A 47 0.73 9.99 -17.03
N ASN A 48 0.56 10.25 -15.74
CA ASN A 48 0.68 11.58 -15.13
C ASN A 48 2.08 11.83 -14.55
N ALA A 49 2.31 13.02 -13.99
CA ALA A 49 3.57 13.38 -13.34
C ALA A 49 4.04 12.32 -12.32
N LEU A 50 3.13 11.80 -11.48
CA LEU A 50 3.48 10.78 -10.48
C LEU A 50 4.03 9.49 -11.12
N PHE A 51 3.48 9.05 -12.25
CA PHE A 51 4.03 7.92 -13.02
C PHE A 51 5.47 8.16 -13.46
N PHE A 52 5.77 9.34 -14.00
CA PHE A 52 7.13 9.68 -14.42
C PHE A 52 8.09 9.78 -13.24
N ALA A 53 7.66 10.36 -12.12
CA ALA A 53 8.45 10.37 -10.88
C ALA A 53 8.77 8.94 -10.41
N CYS A 54 7.81 8.02 -10.50
CA CYS A 54 8.00 6.62 -10.14
C CYS A 54 8.93 5.86 -11.09
N MET A 55 8.80 6.11 -12.39
CA MET A 55 9.71 5.55 -13.41
C MET A 55 11.16 6.00 -13.18
N LEU A 56 11.35 7.28 -12.82
CA LEU A 56 12.66 7.90 -12.65
C LEU A 56 13.25 7.72 -11.24
N GLY A 57 12.54 7.06 -10.32
CA GLY A 57 13.05 6.80 -8.96
C GLY A 57 13.06 8.02 -8.03
N ARG A 58 12.18 9.01 -8.25
CA ARG A 58 12.24 10.33 -7.60
C ARG A 58 11.35 10.42 -6.37
N SER A 59 11.74 9.72 -5.30
CA SER A 59 10.96 9.65 -4.06
C SER A 59 10.59 11.02 -3.45
N CYS A 60 11.48 12.01 -3.48
CA CYS A 60 11.18 13.35 -2.96
C CYS A 60 10.07 14.06 -3.77
N ILE A 61 10.10 13.91 -5.10
CA ILE A 61 9.06 14.45 -5.99
C ILE A 61 7.73 13.74 -5.72
N ILE A 62 7.75 12.41 -5.54
CA ILE A 62 6.56 11.62 -5.22
C ILE A 62 5.91 12.12 -3.92
N GLN A 63 6.70 12.31 -2.87
CA GLN A 63 6.21 12.83 -1.59
C GLN A 63 5.57 14.20 -1.75
N GLU A 64 6.21 15.13 -2.47
CA GLU A 64 5.66 16.47 -2.67
C GLU A 64 4.39 16.45 -3.54
N LEU A 65 4.36 15.66 -4.61
CA LEU A 65 3.16 15.49 -5.45
C LEU A 65 1.98 14.98 -4.62
N VAL A 66 2.18 13.91 -3.83
CA VAL A 66 1.09 13.30 -3.04
C VAL A 66 0.66 14.21 -1.89
N LYS A 67 1.60 14.89 -1.22
CA LYS A 67 1.31 15.87 -0.17
C LYS A 67 0.39 17.01 -0.65
N ASN A 68 0.49 17.39 -1.92
CA ASN A 68 -0.30 18.48 -2.50
C ASN A 68 -1.55 17.98 -3.29
N GLY A 69 -1.94 16.71 -3.13
CA GLY A 69 -3.19 16.17 -3.70
C GLY A 69 -3.00 15.19 -4.86
N GLY A 70 -1.76 14.82 -5.20
CA GLY A 70 -1.47 13.79 -6.19
C GLY A 70 -2.02 12.41 -5.80
N GLN A 71 -2.65 11.73 -6.75
CA GLN A 71 -3.29 10.43 -6.50
C GLN A 71 -2.29 9.26 -6.57
N VAL A 72 -1.87 8.76 -5.39
CA VAL A 72 -0.93 7.63 -5.25
C VAL A 72 -1.39 6.34 -5.95
N ASN A 73 -2.70 6.16 -6.09
CA ASN A 73 -3.33 4.99 -6.69
C ASN A 73 -3.95 5.27 -8.07
N SER A 74 -3.51 6.34 -8.74
CA SER A 74 -3.91 6.61 -10.14
C SER A 74 -3.61 5.43 -11.05
N ILE A 75 -4.39 5.26 -12.12
CA ILE A 75 -4.23 4.16 -13.08
C ILE A 75 -4.09 4.67 -14.50
N THR A 76 -3.26 3.98 -15.29
CA THR A 76 -3.19 4.18 -16.74
C THR A 76 -4.38 3.53 -17.44
N ALA A 77 -4.52 3.76 -18.75
CA ALA A 77 -5.55 3.09 -19.58
C ALA A 77 -5.46 1.54 -19.54
N ARG A 78 -4.31 0.99 -19.12
CA ARG A 78 -4.08 -0.45 -18.97
C ARG A 78 -4.10 -0.92 -17.50
N GLY A 79 -4.59 -0.10 -16.59
CA GLY A 79 -4.70 -0.44 -15.17
C GLY A 79 -3.36 -0.52 -14.43
N TYR A 80 -2.25 -0.03 -15.01
CA TYR A 80 -1.00 0.08 -14.24
C TYR A 80 -1.17 1.19 -13.20
N THR A 81 -0.69 0.96 -11.98
CA THR A 81 -0.56 1.98 -10.92
C THR A 81 0.88 2.49 -10.84
N PRO A 82 1.15 3.63 -10.15
CA PRO A 82 2.51 4.08 -9.84
C PRO A 82 3.38 2.98 -9.21
N LEU A 83 2.80 2.13 -8.36
CA LEU A 83 3.48 0.99 -7.74
C LEU A 83 3.93 -0.05 -8.78
N HIS A 84 3.09 -0.38 -9.78
CA HIS A 84 3.50 -1.24 -10.89
C HIS A 84 4.63 -0.62 -11.72
N CYS A 85 4.60 0.70 -11.91
CA CYS A 85 5.65 1.41 -12.64
C CYS A 85 6.98 1.32 -11.90
N ALA A 86 7.02 1.66 -10.61
CA ALA A 86 8.23 1.53 -9.80
C ALA A 86 8.78 0.09 -9.79
N ALA A 87 7.90 -0.91 -9.67
CA ALA A 87 8.25 -2.32 -9.75
C ALA A 87 8.85 -2.72 -11.11
N MET A 88 8.26 -2.27 -12.21
CA MET A 88 8.76 -2.52 -13.58
C MET A 88 10.18 -1.99 -13.78
N TRP A 89 10.46 -0.79 -13.25
CA TRP A 89 11.73 -0.10 -13.43
C TRP A 89 12.77 -0.45 -12.36
N GLY A 90 12.41 -1.23 -11.33
CA GLY A 90 13.32 -1.65 -10.27
C GLY A 90 13.62 -0.57 -9.23
N GLN A 91 12.71 0.38 -9.04
CA GLN A 91 12.90 1.53 -8.17
C GLN A 91 12.51 1.19 -6.72
N LEU A 92 13.38 0.46 -6.02
CA LEU A 92 13.10 -0.08 -4.68
C LEU A 92 12.76 1.01 -3.65
N ASP A 93 13.53 2.10 -3.59
CA ASP A 93 13.26 3.17 -2.62
C ASP A 93 11.97 3.92 -2.94
N THR A 94 11.61 4.02 -4.22
CA THR A 94 10.31 4.51 -4.63
C THR A 94 9.18 3.58 -4.20
N LEU A 95 9.34 2.24 -4.28
CA LEU A 95 8.34 1.31 -3.75
C LEU A 95 8.10 1.53 -2.26
N LYS A 96 9.18 1.67 -1.48
CA LYS A 96 9.08 1.98 -0.04
C LYS A 96 8.29 3.27 0.20
N THR A 97 8.62 4.33 -0.51
CA THR A 97 7.89 5.61 -0.42
C THR A 97 6.42 5.46 -0.80
N LEU A 98 6.09 4.74 -1.87
CA LEU A 98 4.70 4.51 -2.26
C LEU A 98 3.92 3.71 -1.22
N VAL A 99 4.54 2.69 -0.60
CA VAL A 99 3.95 1.92 0.49
C VAL A 99 3.68 2.82 1.71
N GLU A 100 4.63 3.68 2.09
CA GLU A 100 4.45 4.67 3.17
C GLU A 100 3.31 5.64 2.88
N LEU A 101 3.08 5.96 1.59
CA LEU A 101 1.99 6.79 1.10
C LEU A 101 0.68 6.01 0.86
N ASN A 102 0.56 4.77 1.38
CA ASN A 102 -0.63 3.92 1.28
C ASN A 102 -1.02 3.52 -0.15
N ALA A 103 -0.03 3.23 -1.01
CA ALA A 103 -0.28 2.60 -2.29
C ALA A 103 -0.94 1.23 -2.13
N ASN A 104 -1.89 0.92 -2.99
CA ASN A 104 -2.61 -0.35 -3.00
C ASN A 104 -1.73 -1.47 -3.58
N LEU A 105 -1.22 -2.34 -2.71
CA LEU A 105 -0.42 -3.51 -3.09
C LEU A 105 -1.21 -4.56 -3.88
N GLN A 106 -2.54 -4.62 -3.67
CA GLN A 106 -3.42 -5.63 -4.27
C GLN A 106 -4.02 -5.20 -5.62
N ALA A 107 -3.69 -3.99 -6.09
CA ALA A 107 -4.14 -3.54 -7.40
C ALA A 107 -3.56 -4.44 -8.50
N VAL A 108 -4.40 -4.78 -9.47
CA VAL A 108 -4.00 -5.58 -10.64
C VAL A 108 -4.14 -4.77 -11.93
N ASN A 109 -3.17 -4.93 -12.83
CA ASN A 109 -3.24 -4.35 -14.17
C ASN A 109 -4.14 -5.18 -15.10
N PHE A 110 -4.26 -4.77 -16.37
CA PHE A 110 -5.08 -5.46 -17.38
C PHE A 110 -4.71 -6.94 -17.64
N ARG A 111 -3.51 -7.39 -17.24
CA ARG A 111 -3.06 -8.79 -17.33
C ARG A 111 -3.37 -9.59 -16.07
N GLY A 112 -4.01 -8.99 -15.06
CA GLY A 112 -4.20 -9.60 -13.75
C GLY A 112 -2.93 -9.65 -12.91
N GLU A 113 -1.88 -8.92 -13.29
CA GLU A 113 -0.61 -8.86 -12.55
C GLU A 113 -0.67 -7.79 -11.47
N ARG A 114 -0.21 -8.11 -10.26
CA ARG A 114 0.11 -7.13 -9.21
C ARG A 114 1.50 -6.54 -9.45
N ALA A 115 1.87 -5.54 -8.66
CA ALA A 115 3.20 -4.93 -8.73
C ALA A 115 4.33 -5.97 -8.52
N ALA A 116 4.15 -6.94 -7.61
CA ALA A 116 5.12 -8.02 -7.38
C ALA A 116 5.32 -8.90 -8.63
N ASP A 117 4.23 -9.26 -9.30
CA ASP A 117 4.25 -10.08 -10.52
C ASP A 117 4.97 -9.33 -11.66
N VAL A 118 4.74 -8.02 -11.77
CA VAL A 118 5.47 -7.15 -12.72
C VAL A 118 6.97 -7.11 -12.38
N ALA A 119 7.35 -6.93 -11.11
CA ALA A 119 8.76 -6.95 -10.71
C ALA A 119 9.44 -8.26 -11.12
N ILE A 120 8.79 -9.41 -10.90
CA ILE A 120 9.29 -10.74 -11.31
C ILE A 120 9.46 -10.81 -12.83
N ARG A 121 8.44 -10.39 -13.60
CA ARG A 121 8.48 -10.45 -15.07
C ARG A 121 9.61 -9.61 -15.69
N TYR A 122 10.02 -8.52 -15.05
CA TYR A 122 11.14 -7.68 -15.47
C TYR A 122 12.45 -7.97 -14.72
N SER A 123 12.52 -9.09 -13.99
CA SER A 123 13.70 -9.54 -13.22
C SER A 123 14.20 -8.52 -12.20
N LYS A 124 13.28 -7.76 -11.58
CA LYS A 124 13.55 -6.80 -10.50
C LYS A 124 13.41 -7.48 -9.15
N LEU A 125 14.32 -8.41 -8.85
CA LEU A 125 14.20 -9.33 -7.71
C LEU A 125 14.12 -8.60 -6.36
N ASP A 126 14.96 -7.61 -6.10
CA ASP A 126 14.90 -6.83 -4.85
C ASP A 126 13.54 -6.16 -4.63
N CYS A 127 12.90 -5.70 -5.70
CA CYS A 127 11.56 -5.12 -5.67
C CYS A 127 10.49 -6.20 -5.41
N ALA A 128 10.61 -7.35 -6.06
CA ALA A 128 9.70 -8.47 -5.86
C ALA A 128 9.78 -9.01 -4.41
N GLU A 129 10.99 -9.17 -3.88
CA GLU A 129 11.25 -9.59 -2.50
C GLU A 129 10.68 -8.59 -1.49
N TYR A 130 10.93 -7.29 -1.70
CA TYR A 130 10.36 -6.25 -0.86
C TYR A 130 8.82 -6.26 -0.88
N LEU A 131 8.21 -6.40 -2.06
CA LEU A 131 6.76 -6.42 -2.22
C LEU A 131 6.14 -7.65 -1.55
N ALA A 132 6.72 -8.84 -1.72
CA ALA A 132 6.27 -10.05 -1.05
C ALA A 132 6.40 -9.92 0.48
N TRP A 133 7.50 -9.33 0.95
CA TRP A 133 7.75 -9.09 2.37
C TRP A 133 6.70 -8.15 2.99
N ILE A 134 6.43 -7.01 2.35
CA ILE A 134 5.46 -6.04 2.89
C ILE A 134 4.03 -6.58 2.82
N GLU A 135 3.68 -7.33 1.77
CA GLU A 135 2.38 -8.01 1.67
C GLU A 135 2.18 -9.01 2.81
N ALA A 136 3.16 -9.86 3.08
CA ALA A 136 3.09 -10.84 4.17
C ALA A 136 2.96 -10.15 5.53
N LYS A 137 3.73 -9.07 5.76
CA LYS A 137 3.64 -8.25 6.97
C LYS A 137 2.25 -7.63 7.16
N GLN A 138 1.71 -6.95 6.13
CA GLN A 138 0.38 -6.35 6.18
C GLN A 138 -0.72 -7.41 6.34
N SER A 139 -0.54 -8.59 5.75
CA SER A 139 -1.48 -9.70 5.90
C SER A 139 -1.56 -10.21 7.34
N LEU A 140 -0.41 -10.36 8.03
CA LEU A 140 -0.39 -10.68 9.45
C LEU A 140 -1.04 -9.58 10.28
N GLN A 141 -0.71 -8.31 10.03
CA GLN A 141 -1.30 -7.16 10.75
C GLN A 141 -2.83 -7.12 10.60
N ALA A 142 -3.33 -7.29 9.37
CA ALA A 142 -4.75 -7.33 9.08
C ALA A 142 -5.43 -8.52 9.76
N CYS A 143 -4.79 -9.69 9.79
CA CYS A 143 -5.30 -10.87 10.48
C CYS A 143 -5.44 -10.65 12.00
N ILE A 144 -4.42 -10.04 12.62
CA ILE A 144 -4.47 -9.66 14.04
C ILE A 144 -5.61 -8.67 14.28
N GLY A 145 -5.75 -7.64 13.43
CA GLY A 145 -6.83 -6.66 13.52
C GLY A 145 -8.21 -7.30 13.42
N HIS A 146 -8.43 -8.12 12.38
CA HIS A 146 -9.69 -8.83 12.16
C HIS A 146 -10.12 -9.68 13.37
N PHE A 147 -9.20 -10.48 13.94
CA PHE A 147 -9.51 -11.28 15.12
C PHE A 147 -9.71 -10.42 16.37
N LYS A 148 -8.98 -9.31 16.52
CA LYS A 148 -9.19 -8.38 17.61
C LYS A 148 -10.57 -7.73 17.55
N ASP A 149 -11.01 -7.31 16.36
CA ASP A 149 -12.34 -6.74 16.14
C ASP A 149 -13.45 -7.76 16.40
N ALA A 150 -13.24 -9.02 15.98
CA ALA A 150 -14.17 -10.11 16.30
C ALA A 150 -14.28 -10.38 17.82
N LEU A 151 -13.23 -10.10 18.59
CA LEU A 151 -13.17 -10.27 20.06
C LEU A 151 -13.63 -9.03 20.86
N THR A 152 -13.87 -7.89 20.21
CA THR A 152 -14.44 -6.71 20.84
C THR A 152 -15.93 -6.55 20.56
N ASP A 153 -16.45 -7.18 19.51
CA ASP A 153 -17.88 -7.21 19.16
C ASP A 153 -18.71 -8.00 20.20
N PRO A 154 -19.49 -7.32 21.07
CA PRO A 154 -20.28 -8.00 22.09
C PRO A 154 -21.34 -8.94 21.49
N GLY A 155 -21.85 -8.62 20.29
CA GLY A 155 -22.88 -9.42 19.60
C GLY A 155 -22.37 -10.77 19.12
N LYS A 156 -21.07 -10.90 18.84
CA LYS A 156 -20.44 -12.17 18.43
C LYS A 156 -20.01 -13.05 19.59
N ILE A 157 -19.77 -12.47 20.77
CA ILE A 157 -19.07 -13.15 21.87
C ILE A 157 -19.99 -13.43 23.05
N GLN A 158 -21.00 -12.60 23.30
CA GLN A 158 -21.82 -12.69 24.50
C GLN A 158 -22.54 -14.05 24.59
N GLY A 159 -22.17 -14.81 25.63
CA GLY A 159 -22.73 -16.15 25.91
C GLY A 159 -22.19 -17.29 25.03
N LYS A 160 -21.26 -17.01 24.11
CA LYS A 160 -20.74 -18.00 23.14
C LYS A 160 -19.28 -18.40 23.34
N LEU A 161 -18.49 -17.55 23.99
CA LEU A 161 -17.07 -17.80 24.25
C LEU A 161 -16.82 -17.95 25.76
N THR A 162 -16.12 -19.00 26.17
CA THR A 162 -15.69 -19.16 27.56
C THR A 162 -14.61 -18.13 27.90
N LYS A 163 -14.43 -17.88 29.21
CA LYS A 163 -13.35 -16.99 29.69
C LYS A 163 -11.97 -17.50 29.25
N ASP A 164 -11.78 -18.81 29.24
CA ASP A 164 -10.50 -19.44 28.88
C ASP A 164 -10.22 -19.33 27.37
N GLU A 165 -11.21 -19.61 26.51
CA GLU A 165 -11.09 -19.42 25.06
C GLU A 165 -10.80 -17.95 24.70
N LYS A 166 -11.48 -17.01 25.38
CA LYS A 166 -11.21 -15.58 25.22
C LYS A 166 -9.76 -15.26 25.58
N ASN A 167 -9.27 -15.76 26.71
CA ASN A 167 -7.90 -15.55 27.16
C ASN A 167 -6.87 -16.14 26.17
N ILE A 168 -7.12 -17.34 25.63
CA ILE A 168 -6.27 -17.96 24.62
C ILE A 168 -6.14 -17.06 23.39
N CYS A 169 -7.27 -16.59 22.85
CA CYS A 169 -7.27 -15.74 21.67
C CYS A 169 -6.56 -14.40 21.94
N THR A 170 -6.86 -13.75 23.07
CA THR A 170 -6.22 -12.47 23.41
C THR A 170 -4.71 -12.61 23.62
N ASN A 171 -4.27 -13.69 24.28
CA ASN A 171 -2.85 -13.93 24.50
C ASN A 171 -2.11 -14.22 23.19
N ALA A 172 -2.71 -15.01 22.29
CA ALA A 172 -2.15 -15.28 20.97
C ALA A 172 -2.00 -13.98 20.15
N LEU A 173 -3.03 -13.14 20.12
CA LEU A 173 -3.00 -11.87 19.39
C LEU A 173 -1.96 -10.90 19.94
N SER A 174 -1.87 -10.77 21.27
CA SER A 174 -0.83 -9.97 21.92
C SER A 174 0.56 -10.49 21.58
N ALA A 175 0.79 -11.81 21.69
CA ALA A 175 2.08 -12.41 21.36
C ALA A 175 2.52 -12.16 19.90
N LYS A 176 1.60 -12.27 18.93
CA LYS A 176 1.92 -11.96 17.53
C LYS A 176 2.14 -10.46 17.30
N SER A 177 1.43 -9.60 18.03
CA SER A 177 1.61 -8.15 17.97
C SER A 177 2.98 -7.75 18.51
N ASP A 178 3.38 -8.30 19.66
CA ASP A 178 4.68 -8.07 20.30
C ASP A 178 5.82 -8.61 19.42
N TRP A 179 5.64 -9.78 18.81
CA TRP A 179 6.58 -10.34 17.84
C TRP A 179 6.78 -9.39 16.65
N LEU A 180 5.69 -8.85 16.09
CA LEU A 180 5.76 -7.93 14.94
C LEU A 180 6.53 -6.62 15.26
N GLN A 181 6.51 -6.19 16.52
CA GLN A 181 7.24 -4.99 16.98
C GLN A 181 8.71 -5.27 17.34
N SER A 182 9.05 -6.50 17.75
CA SER A 182 10.36 -6.84 18.30
C SER A 182 11.27 -7.60 17.34
N VAL A 183 10.70 -8.25 16.32
CA VAL A 183 11.47 -9.08 15.37
C VAL A 183 12.47 -8.23 14.57
N LYS A 184 13.69 -8.76 14.42
CA LYS A 184 14.75 -8.14 13.62
C LYS A 184 14.91 -8.90 12.31
N ASN A 185 14.89 -8.18 11.20
CA ASN A 185 15.08 -8.72 9.85
C ASN A 185 14.19 -9.95 9.52
N PRO A 186 12.86 -9.89 9.76
CA PRO A 186 11.97 -10.99 9.38
C PRO A 186 11.94 -11.18 7.87
N THR A 187 11.75 -12.41 7.42
CA THR A 187 11.47 -12.75 6.01
C THR A 187 9.95 -12.75 5.74
N ALA A 188 9.56 -12.79 4.46
CA ALA A 188 8.15 -12.97 4.08
C ALA A 188 7.57 -14.31 4.58
N GLU A 189 8.41 -15.35 4.64
CA GLU A 189 8.04 -16.67 5.16
C GLU A 189 7.78 -16.61 6.66
N ASP A 190 8.60 -15.89 7.43
CA ASP A 190 8.38 -15.70 8.87
C ASP A 190 6.99 -15.09 9.15
N PHE A 191 6.61 -14.03 8.43
CA PHE A 191 5.28 -13.42 8.58
C PHE A 191 4.15 -14.40 8.21
N SER A 192 4.35 -15.17 7.14
CA SER A 192 3.36 -16.14 6.67
C SER A 192 3.16 -17.27 7.69
N GLU A 193 4.25 -17.74 8.30
CA GLU A 193 4.24 -18.77 9.34
C GLU A 193 3.58 -18.24 10.62
N GLN A 194 3.92 -17.02 11.06
CA GLN A 194 3.26 -16.40 12.21
C GLN A 194 1.76 -16.21 12.00
N ARG A 195 1.34 -15.84 10.78
CA ARG A 195 -0.07 -15.72 10.40
C ARG A 195 -0.75 -17.08 10.43
N LYS A 196 -0.14 -18.10 9.84
CA LYS A 196 -0.68 -19.47 9.84
C LYS A 196 -0.90 -19.98 11.25
N GLN A 197 0.10 -19.88 12.12
CA GLN A 197 -0.01 -20.28 13.53
C GLN A 197 -1.14 -19.55 14.27
N LEU A 198 -1.31 -18.25 13.99
CA LEU A 198 -2.40 -17.47 14.58
C LEU A 198 -3.77 -17.96 14.10
N VAL A 199 -3.92 -18.17 12.79
CA VAL A 199 -5.17 -18.65 12.18
C VAL A 199 -5.50 -20.05 12.69
N ASP A 200 -4.56 -20.99 12.67
CA ASP A 200 -4.76 -22.37 13.11
C ASP A 200 -5.22 -22.45 14.58
N LEU A 201 -4.78 -21.52 15.42
CA LEU A 201 -5.16 -21.46 16.83
C LEU A 201 -6.50 -20.75 17.05
N VAL A 202 -6.72 -19.61 16.39
CA VAL A 202 -7.84 -18.69 16.71
C VAL A 202 -9.07 -18.95 15.86
N ALA A 203 -8.91 -19.31 14.59
CA ALA A 203 -10.05 -19.50 13.68
C ALA A 203 -11.02 -20.59 14.15
N PRO A 204 -10.57 -21.80 14.60
CA PRO A 204 -11.50 -22.83 15.07
C PRO A 204 -12.31 -22.42 16.30
N ILE A 205 -11.73 -21.57 17.16
CA ILE A 205 -12.40 -21.03 18.35
C ILE A 205 -13.49 -20.03 17.94
N LEU A 206 -13.20 -19.17 16.96
CA LEU A 206 -14.14 -18.15 16.50
C LEU A 206 -15.21 -18.69 15.54
N GLU A 207 -14.90 -19.70 14.73
CA GLU A 207 -15.88 -20.36 13.85
C GLU A 207 -17.00 -21.05 14.64
N ARG A 208 -16.70 -21.55 15.84
CA ARG A 208 -17.74 -22.04 16.78
C ARG A 208 -18.76 -20.96 17.18
N LEU A 209 -18.45 -19.67 17.03
CA LEU A 209 -19.34 -18.55 17.34
C LEU A 209 -20.35 -18.28 16.23
N ASN A 210 -20.06 -18.71 15.01
CA ASN A 210 -20.92 -18.57 13.84
C ASN A 210 -20.81 -19.83 12.98
N PRO A 211 -21.49 -20.93 13.35
CA PRO A 211 -21.74 -21.99 12.41
C PRO A 211 -22.65 -21.39 11.33
N LEU A 212 -22.07 -20.78 10.31
CA LEU A 212 -22.82 -20.54 9.10
C LEU A 212 -23.26 -21.93 8.66
N CYS A 213 -24.58 -22.09 8.66
CA CYS A 213 -25.28 -23.10 7.89
C CYS A 213 -24.60 -23.22 6.51
N GLU A 214 -24.51 -24.46 6.05
CA GLU A 214 -24.06 -24.91 4.73
C GLU A 214 -24.18 -23.89 3.59
#